data_AF-A0A967WMI6-F1
#
_entry.id   AF-A0A967WMI6-F1
#
_cell.length_a   1.000
_cell.length_b   1.000
_cell.length_c   1.000
_cell.angle_alpha   90.00
_cell.angle_beta   90.00
_cell.angle_gamma   90.00
#
_symmetry.space_group_name_H-M   'P 1'
#
loop_
_entity.id
_entity.type
_entity.pdbx_description
1 polymer ?
#
loop_
_entity_poly.entity_id
_entity_poly.type
_entity_poly.pdbx_seq_one_letter_code
_entity_poly.pdbx_strand_id
1 'polypeptide(L)'
;MGVRWYAIALLTAPLSMIAVLFALSLTSPLFLPGIVTTDDKATLLLTGIVAGLMVGFFEELGWTGFAIPRLRLRYGVLTTGLIVGLLWGAWHFLLFWESGSFSGALSLALLLGRLFSWLPAYRVLMVW
;
A
#
# COMPACT_ATOMS: atom_id res chain seq x y z
N MET A 1 3.89 -16.34 16.47
CA MET A 1 3.75 -16.16 15.00
C MET A 1 4.73 -17.10 14.31
N GLY A 2 4.28 -17.96 13.37
CA GLY A 2 5.17 -18.86 12.61
C GLY A 2 5.66 -18.24 11.30
N VAL A 3 6.73 -18.79 10.71
CA VAL A 3 7.32 -18.36 9.41
C VAL A 3 6.28 -18.15 8.31
N ARG A 4 5.23 -18.97 8.28
CA ARG A 4 4.12 -18.87 7.33
C ARG A 4 3.45 -17.49 7.34
N TRP A 5 3.27 -16.88 8.51
CA TRP A 5 2.62 -15.57 8.62
C TRP A 5 3.50 -14.44 8.13
N TYR A 6 4.81 -14.51 8.38
CA TYR A 6 5.76 -13.56 7.82
C TYR A 6 5.81 -13.65 6.30
N ALA A 7 5.79 -14.87 5.74
CA ALA A 7 5.74 -15.06 4.29
C ALA A 7 4.46 -14.46 3.68
N ILE A 8 3.30 -14.67 4.29
CA ILE A 8 2.04 -14.07 3.83
C ILE A 8 2.14 -12.54 3.87
N ALA A 9 2.52 -11.96 5.02
CA ALA A 9 2.62 -10.51 5.16
C ALA A 9 3.63 -9.89 4.18
N LEU A 10 4.79 -10.53 3.98
CA LEU A 10 5.83 -10.00 3.11
C LEU A 10 5.51 -10.16 1.62
N LEU A 11 4.87 -11.28 1.22
CA LEU A 11 4.75 -11.65 -0.19
C LEU A 11 3.41 -11.29 -0.82
N THR A 12 2.33 -11.09 -0.05
CA THR A 12 1.01 -10.78 -0.63
C THR A 12 1.02 -9.51 -1.48
N ALA A 13 1.62 -8.42 -0.97
CA ALA A 13 1.70 -7.16 -1.70
C ALA A 13 2.57 -7.25 -2.99
N PRO A 14 3.84 -7.70 -2.94
CA PRO A 14 4.66 -7.76 -4.14
C PRO A 14 4.13 -8.75 -5.18
N LEU A 15 3.60 -9.91 -4.77
CA LEU A 15 3.06 -10.88 -5.72
C LEU A 15 1.78 -10.38 -6.41
N SER A 16 0.87 -9.74 -5.67
CA SER A 16 -0.33 -9.15 -6.27
C SER A 16 0.03 -8.03 -7.24
N MET A 17 0.98 -7.17 -6.87
CA MET A 17 1.46 -6.10 -7.75
C MET A 17 2.12 -6.63 -9.03
N ILE A 18 2.99 -7.64 -8.91
CA ILE A 18 3.62 -8.30 -10.07
C ILE A 18 2.56 -8.89 -10.99
N ALA A 19 1.57 -9.61 -10.43
CA ALA A 19 0.52 -10.25 -11.23
C ALA A 19 -0.32 -9.21 -12.00
N VAL A 20 -0.72 -8.12 -11.34
CA VAL A 20 -1.51 -7.04 -11.96
C VAL A 20 -0.70 -6.33 -13.05
N LEU A 21 0.54 -5.92 -12.74
CA LEU A 21 1.38 -5.21 -13.70
C LEU A 21 1.73 -6.08 -14.91
N PHE A 22 1.99 -7.38 -14.70
CA PHE A 22 2.24 -8.31 -15.79
C PHE A 22 1.02 -8.46 -16.71
N ALA A 23 -0.18 -8.62 -16.15
CA ALA A 23 -1.41 -8.70 -16.95
C ALA A 23 -1.62 -7.41 -17.77
N LEU A 24 -1.41 -6.25 -17.16
CA LEU A 24 -1.54 -4.96 -17.84
C LEU A 24 -0.44 -4.73 -18.88
N SER A 25 0.78 -5.22 -18.66
CA SER A 25 1.89 -5.06 -19.60
C SER A 25 1.66 -5.78 -20.93
N LEU A 26 0.76 -6.78 -20.96
CA LEU A 26 0.32 -7.41 -22.22
C LEU A 26 -0.45 -6.45 -23.13
N THR A 27 -1.02 -5.38 -22.57
CA THR A 27 -1.82 -4.40 -23.31
C THR A 27 -1.08 -3.10 -23.60
N SER A 28 -0.13 -2.71 -22.74
CA SER A 28 0.64 -1.49 -22.91
C SER A 28 2.02 -1.59 -22.24
N PRO A 29 3.10 -1.15 -22.91
CA PRO A 29 4.45 -1.16 -22.33
C PRO A 29 4.62 -0.20 -21.15
N LEU A 30 3.67 0.72 -20.93
CA LEU A 30 3.69 1.65 -19.78
C LEU A 30 3.60 0.93 -18.43
N PHE A 31 3.13 -0.32 -18.41
CA PHE A 31 3.01 -1.11 -17.19
C PHE A 31 4.23 -2.02 -16.94
N LEU A 32 5.28 -1.94 -17.78
CA LEU A 32 6.50 -2.69 -17.54
C LEU A 32 7.19 -2.21 -16.26
N PRO A 33 7.64 -3.13 -15.38
CA PRO A 33 8.35 -2.76 -14.17
C PRO A 33 9.65 -2.02 -14.50
N GLY A 34 9.98 -1.01 -13.70
CA GLY A 34 11.20 -0.20 -13.90
C GLY A 34 12.49 -1.02 -13.99
N ILE A 35 12.57 -2.17 -13.30
CA ILE A 35 13.73 -3.08 -13.33
C ILE A 35 13.99 -3.70 -14.71
N VAL A 36 12.96 -3.76 -15.56
CA VAL A 36 13.03 -4.27 -16.94
C VAL A 36 13.44 -3.16 -17.90
N THR A 37 13.02 -1.92 -17.63
CA THR A 37 13.20 -0.79 -18.56
C THR A 37 14.42 0.07 -18.26
N THR A 38 15.00 -0.02 -17.06
CA THR A 38 16.18 0.77 -16.67
C THR A 38 17.48 0.01 -16.86
N ASP A 39 18.51 0.72 -17.31
CA ASP A 39 19.89 0.21 -17.34
C ASP A 39 20.52 0.22 -15.94
N ASP A 40 20.24 1.25 -15.13
CA ASP A 40 20.77 1.39 -13.77
C ASP A 40 19.88 0.70 -12.73
N LYS A 41 20.00 -0.62 -12.69
CA LYS A 41 19.27 -1.49 -11.76
C LYS A 41 19.74 -1.32 -10.32
N ALA A 42 21.02 -1.02 -10.12
CA ALA A 42 21.61 -0.89 -8.80
C ALA A 42 21.03 0.32 -8.06
N THR A 43 21.00 1.48 -8.71
CA THR A 43 20.40 2.69 -8.12
C THR A 43 18.90 2.51 -7.91
N LEU A 44 18.17 1.91 -8.87
CA LEU A 44 16.74 1.64 -8.70
C LEU A 44 16.45 0.80 -7.45
N LEU A 45 17.17 -0.32 -7.29
CA LEU A 45 16.98 -1.21 -6.14
C LEU A 45 17.37 -0.53 -4.83
N LEU A 46 18.52 0.16 -4.80
CA LEU A 46 18.98 0.86 -3.60
C LEU A 46 18.00 1.93 -3.16
N THR A 47 17.58 2.81 -4.07
CA THR A 47 16.63 3.89 -3.77
C THR A 47 15.27 3.33 -3.37
N GLY A 48 14.76 2.32 -4.07
CA GLY A 48 13.48 1.68 -3.74
C GLY A 48 13.48 1.02 -2.35
N ILE A 49 14.54 0.29 -2.01
CA ILE A 49 14.68 -0.35 -0.69
C ILE A 49 14.79 0.71 0.41
N VAL A 50 15.69 1.69 0.24
CA VAL A 50 15.91 2.72 1.26
C VAL A 50 14.65 3.57 1.46
N ALA A 51 14.02 4.03 0.39
CA ALA A 51 12.79 4.81 0.48
C ALA A 51 11.65 4.00 1.11
N GLY A 52 11.46 2.75 0.69
CA GLY A 52 10.44 1.86 1.24
C GLY A 52 10.62 1.59 2.73
N LEU A 53 11.86 1.32 3.18
CA LEU A 53 12.16 1.13 4.60
C LEU A 53 11.93 2.41 5.42
N MET A 54 12.35 3.56 4.88
CA MET A 54 12.18 4.85 5.56
C MET A 54 10.70 5.21 5.72
N VAL A 55 9.93 5.14 4.63
CA VAL A 55 8.49 5.41 4.66
C VAL A 55 7.80 4.44 5.62
N GLY A 56 8.02 3.12 5.45
CA GLY A 56 7.42 2.12 6.32
C GLY A 56 7.75 2.32 7.80
N PHE A 57 9.01 2.64 8.13
CA PHE A 57 9.41 2.91 9.51
C PHE A 57 8.63 4.08 10.11
N PHE A 58 8.60 5.23 9.44
CA PHE A 58 7.91 6.41 9.97
C PHE A 58 6.40 6.26 10.03
N GLU A 59 5.80 5.61 9.05
CA GLU A 59 4.37 5.32 9.07
C GLU A 59 4.01 4.39 10.24
N GLU A 60 4.78 3.32 10.45
CA GLU A 60 4.48 2.34 11.49
C GLU A 60 4.70 2.87 12.91
N LEU A 61 5.56 3.87 13.12
CA LEU A 61 5.66 4.59 14.39
C LEU A 61 4.32 5.22 14.81
N GLY A 62 3.60 5.82 13.87
CA GLY A 62 2.29 6.42 14.12
C GLY A 62 1.17 5.38 14.20
N TRP A 63 1.07 4.54 13.19
CA TRP A 63 -0.06 3.61 13.09
C TRP A 63 0.03 2.48 14.11
N THR A 64 1.15 1.75 14.13
CA THR A 64 1.35 0.60 15.02
C THR A 64 1.91 1.01 16.37
N GLY A 65 2.81 1.99 16.42
CA GLY A 65 3.37 2.48 17.68
C GLY A 65 2.38 3.28 18.54
N PHE A 66 1.38 3.94 17.93
CA PHE A 66 0.47 4.83 18.67
C PHE A 66 -1.03 4.53 18.49
N ALA A 67 -1.53 4.49 17.25
CA ALA A 67 -2.98 4.46 16.98
C ALA A 67 -3.62 3.09 17.27
N ILE A 68 -3.03 2.01 16.76
CA ILE A 68 -3.54 0.64 16.93
C ILE A 68 -3.64 0.25 18.40
N PRO A 69 -2.60 0.41 19.25
CA PRO A 69 -2.68 0.03 20.66
C PRO A 69 -3.84 0.70 21.41
N ARG A 70 -4.10 1.99 21.12
CA ARG A 70 -5.18 2.75 21.76
C ARG A 70 -6.57 2.32 21.27
N LEU A 71 -6.71 2.05 19.98
CA LEU A 71 -7.97 1.56 19.42
C LEU A 71 -8.30 0.14 19.89
N ARG A 72 -7.28 -0.73 20.04
CA ARG A 72 -7.43 -2.10 20.54
C ARG A 72 -7.91 -2.18 22.00
N LEU A 73 -7.80 -1.10 22.78
CA LEU A 73 -8.39 -1.01 24.12
C LEU A 73 -9.91 -0.90 24.10
N ARG A 74 -10.49 -0.46 22.96
CA ARG A 74 -11.93 -0.18 22.83
C ARG A 74 -12.62 -1.03 21.78
N TYR A 75 -11.87 -1.55 20.81
CA TYR A 75 -12.40 -2.23 19.63
C TYR A 75 -11.68 -3.56 19.37
N GLY A 76 -12.37 -4.48 18.69
CA GLY A 76 -11.77 -5.71 18.19
C GLY A 76 -10.78 -5.48 17.05
N VAL A 77 -10.09 -6.55 16.65
CA VAL A 77 -9.10 -6.57 15.55
C VAL A 77 -9.68 -5.99 14.27
N LEU A 78 -10.84 -6.51 13.83
CA LEU A 78 -11.48 -6.12 12.58
C LEU A 78 -11.84 -4.63 12.58
N THR A 79 -12.55 -4.18 13.61
CA THR A 79 -12.98 -2.78 13.73
C THR A 79 -11.78 -1.83 13.81
N THR A 80 -10.74 -2.19 14.55
CA THR A 80 -9.50 -1.40 14.62
C THR A 80 -8.83 -1.31 13.25
N GLY A 81 -8.72 -2.43 12.54
CA GLY A 81 -8.13 -2.48 11.22
C GLY A 81 -8.90 -1.66 10.19
N LEU A 82 -10.23 -1.70 10.22
CA LEU A 82 -11.07 -0.89 9.36
C LEU A 82 -10.92 0.61 9.66
N ILE A 83 -10.94 1.01 10.95
CA ILE A 83 -10.76 2.41 11.34
C ILE A 83 -9.40 2.93 10.86
N VAL A 84 -8.32 2.25 11.21
CA VAL A 84 -6.96 2.67 10.84
C VAL A 84 -6.78 2.60 9.32
N GLY A 85 -7.32 1.59 8.67
CA GLY A 85 -7.27 1.40 7.23
C GLY A 85 -7.96 2.50 6.43
N LEU A 86 -9.14 2.95 6.88
CA LEU A 86 -9.86 4.07 6.27
C LEU A 86 -9.12 5.39 6.49
N LEU A 87 -8.61 5.63 7.69
CA LEU A 87 -7.79 6.82 7.98
C LEU A 87 -6.52 6.83 7.14
N TRP A 88 -5.91 5.67 6.94
CA TRP A 88 -4.71 5.51 6.12
C TRP A 88 -5.00 5.78 4.63
N GLY A 89 -6.13 5.28 4.11
CA GLY A 89 -6.59 5.61 2.76
C GLY A 89 -6.90 7.10 2.58
N ALA A 90 -7.52 7.74 3.57
CA ALA A 90 -7.77 9.17 3.57
C ALA A 90 -6.48 10.00 3.66
N TRP A 91 -5.48 9.54 4.42
CA TRP A 91 -4.16 10.18 4.46
C TRP A 91 -3.49 10.16 3.08
N HIS A 92 -3.55 9.02 2.40
CA HIS A 92 -3.00 8.87 1.05
C HIS A 92 -3.73 9.70 0.00
N PHE A 93 -5.02 9.97 0.20
CA PHE A 93 -5.80 10.80 -0.72
C PHE A 93 -5.16 12.19 -0.93
N LEU A 94 -4.60 12.79 0.13
CA LEU A 94 -3.89 14.06 0.03
C LEU A 94 -2.60 13.95 -0.80
N LEU A 95 -1.90 12.81 -0.66
CA LEU A 95 -0.62 12.58 -1.33
C LEU A 95 -0.81 12.28 -2.83
N PHE A 96 -1.93 11.65 -3.20
CA PHE A 96 -2.32 11.40 -4.59
C PHE A 96 -3.22 12.50 -5.17
N TRP A 97 -3.22 13.67 -4.54
CA TRP A 97 -3.80 14.89 -5.09
C TRP A 97 -2.92 15.38 -6.24
N GLU A 98 -3.10 14.77 -7.41
CA GLU A 98 -2.45 15.18 -8.66
C GLU A 98 -3.39 16.06 -9.48
N SER A 99 -2.83 16.95 -10.30
CA SER A 99 -3.60 17.77 -11.23
C SER A 99 -4.40 16.88 -12.18
N GLY A 100 -5.73 16.91 -12.07
CA GLY A 100 -6.62 16.09 -12.90
C GLY A 100 -7.19 14.85 -12.21
N SER A 101 -6.77 14.50 -10.99
CA SER A 101 -7.36 13.39 -10.21
C SER A 101 -8.89 13.53 -10.04
N PHE A 102 -9.38 14.76 -9.97
CA PHE A 102 -10.81 15.12 -9.85
C PHE A 102 -11.44 15.63 -11.15
N SER A 103 -10.76 15.49 -12.30
CA SER A 103 -11.25 16.05 -13.57
C SER A 103 -12.53 15.39 -14.09
N GLY A 104 -12.90 14.20 -13.58
CA GLY A 104 -14.19 13.58 -13.83
C GLY A 104 -14.60 12.55 -12.78
N ALA A 105 -15.88 12.14 -12.80
CA ALA A 105 -16.42 11.16 -11.86
C ALA A 105 -15.70 9.80 -11.95
N LEU A 106 -15.28 9.40 -13.16
CA LEU A 106 -14.55 8.15 -13.37
C LEU A 106 -13.14 8.20 -12.78
N SER A 107 -12.38 9.29 -13.00
CA SER A 107 -11.03 9.43 -12.43
C SER A 107 -11.06 9.43 -10.91
N LEU A 108 -12.05 10.11 -10.33
CA LEU A 108 -12.29 10.13 -8.89
C LEU A 108 -12.66 8.74 -8.36
N ALA A 109 -13.59 8.03 -9.01
CA ALA A 109 -13.99 6.69 -8.63
C ALA A 109 -12.81 5.71 -8.67
N LEU A 110 -11.95 5.80 -9.68
CA LEU A 110 -10.74 4.98 -9.80
C LEU A 110 -9.73 5.30 -8.69
N LEU A 111 -9.53 6.57 -8.33
CA LEU A 111 -8.68 6.95 -7.21
C LEU A 111 -9.22 6.40 -5.88
N LEU A 112 -10.51 6.59 -5.60
CA LEU A 112 -11.13 6.08 -4.37
C LEU A 112 -11.07 4.54 -4.33
N GLY A 113 -11.37 3.88 -5.45
CA GLY A 113 -11.21 2.43 -5.58
C GLY A 113 -9.78 1.99 -5.29
N ARG A 114 -8.78 2.68 -5.85
CA ARG A 114 -7.36 2.42 -5.59
C ARG A 114 -7.00 2.58 -4.12
N LEU A 115 -7.51 3.58 -3.42
CA LEU A 115 -7.15 3.83 -2.01
C LEU A 115 -7.86 2.88 -1.05
N PHE A 116 -9.15 2.62 -1.27
CA PHE A 116 -9.98 1.94 -0.27
C PHE A 116 -10.19 0.44 -0.54
N SER A 117 -9.75 -0.10 -1.68
CA SER A 117 -9.86 -1.55 -1.96
C SER A 117 -8.79 -2.40 -1.25
N TRP A 118 -7.56 -1.90 -1.13
CA TRP A 118 -6.45 -2.71 -0.61
C TRP A 118 -5.84 -2.15 0.68
N LEU A 119 -5.72 -0.83 0.86
CA LEU A 119 -5.14 -0.25 2.08
C LEU A 119 -5.91 -0.69 3.34
N PRO A 120 -7.26 -0.67 3.38
CA PRO A 120 -7.99 -1.11 4.56
C PRO A 120 -7.89 -2.61 4.81
N ALA A 121 -7.96 -3.42 3.74
CA ALA A 121 -7.79 -4.86 3.84
C ALA A 121 -6.40 -5.20 4.42
N TYR A 122 -5.35 -4.57 3.91
CA TYR A 122 -3.98 -4.77 4.37
C TYR A 122 -3.82 -4.34 5.84
N ARG A 123 -4.42 -3.22 6.24
CA ARG A 123 -4.37 -2.77 7.63
C ARG A 123 -5.06 -3.74 8.59
N VAL A 124 -6.20 -4.30 8.23
CA VAL A 124 -6.85 -5.37 9.01
C VAL A 124 -5.89 -6.54 9.22
N LEU A 125 -5.09 -6.88 8.21
CA LEU A 125 -4.08 -7.94 8.29
C LEU A 125 -2.84 -7.61 9.15
N MET A 126 -2.73 -6.41 9.70
CA MET A 126 -1.55 -5.97 10.45
C MET A 126 -1.86 -5.59 11.91
N VAL A 127 -3.10 -5.75 12.34
CA VAL A 127 -3.54 -5.31 13.68
C VAL A 127 -3.25 -6.34 14.79
N TRP A 128 -2.95 -7.59 14.44
CA TRP A 128 -2.80 -8.70 15.39
C TRP A 128 -1.45 -8.78 16.09
#